data_AF-A0A7J4UNB8-F1
#
_entry.id   AF-A0A7J4UNB8-F1
#
_cell.length_a   1.000
_cell.length_b   1.000
_cell.length_c   1.000
_cell.angle_alpha   90.00
_cell.angle_beta   90.00
_cell.angle_gamma   90.00
#
_symmetry.space_group_name_H-M   'P 1'
#
loop_
_entity.id
_entity.type
_entity.pdbx_description
1 polymer ?
#
loop_
_entity_poly.entity_id
_entity_poly.type
_entity_poly.pdbx_seq_one_letter_code
_entity_poly.pdbx_strand_id
1 'polypeptide(L)'
;MIKDRKELQHRPIEIDLNGSDGNAFVLLGMVGKLGKQMGMSFDEIERIQDEMRLSTYELLLLTFDKYFGHVVTLYRDGGAPKEWTKT
;
A
#
# COMPACT_ATOMS: atom_id res chain seq x y z
N MET A 1 1.10 -26.16 -16.78
CA MET A 1 0.13 -25.27 -17.45
C MET A 1 0.79 -23.90 -17.57
N ILE A 2 1.00 -23.40 -18.79
CA ILE A 2 1.62 -22.09 -19.05
C ILE A 2 0.45 -21.14 -19.36
N LYS A 3 0.37 -20.02 -18.64
CA LYS A 3 -0.65 -18.96 -18.86
C LYS A 3 0.00 -17.74 -19.51
N ASP A 4 -0.76 -17.00 -20.32
CA ASP A 4 -0.31 -15.71 -20.85
C ASP A 4 -0.21 -14.68 -19.72
N ARG A 5 0.87 -13.87 -19.72
CA ARG A 5 1.14 -12.91 -18.65
C ARG A 5 0.05 -11.83 -18.54
N LYS A 6 -0.69 -11.53 -19.61
CA LYS A 6 -1.77 -10.54 -19.63
C LYS A 6 -3.04 -11.02 -18.91
N GLU A 7 -3.11 -12.30 -18.59
CA GLU A 7 -4.23 -12.93 -17.88
C GLU A 7 -4.11 -12.83 -16.36
N LEU A 8 -3.01 -12.26 -15.84
CA LEU A 8 -2.80 -12.04 -14.41
C LEU A 8 -3.22 -10.61 -14.04
N GLN A 9 -4.50 -10.41 -13.68
CA GLN A 9 -5.03 -9.14 -13.16
C GLN A 9 -5.01 -9.02 -11.62
N HIS A 10 -4.39 -9.96 -10.91
CA HIS A 10 -4.38 -9.91 -9.45
C HIS A 10 -3.21 -9.08 -8.93
N ARG A 11 -3.51 -7.97 -8.25
CA ARG A 11 -2.63 -7.40 -7.22
C ARG A 11 -2.47 -8.50 -6.16
N PRO A 12 -1.30 -9.13 -6.02
CA PRO A 12 -1.18 -10.38 -5.26
C PRO A 12 -1.37 -10.20 -3.75
N ILE A 13 -1.45 -8.96 -3.27
CA ILE A 13 -1.50 -8.64 -1.85
C ILE A 13 -2.77 -7.83 -1.60
N GLU A 14 -3.63 -8.35 -0.73
CA GLU A 14 -4.83 -7.66 -0.27
C GLU A 14 -4.70 -7.46 1.24
N ILE A 15 -4.99 -6.25 1.73
CA ILE A 15 -4.91 -5.90 3.15
C ILE A 15 -6.28 -5.41 3.60
N ASP A 16 -6.85 -6.13 4.57
CA ASP A 16 -8.01 -5.68 5.32
C ASP A 16 -7.59 -4.62 6.35
N LEU A 17 -8.02 -3.38 6.13
CA LEU A 17 -7.71 -2.28 7.04
C LEU A 17 -8.51 -2.37 8.36
N ASN A 18 -9.59 -3.16 8.41
CA ASN A 18 -10.30 -3.45 9.65
C ASN A 18 -9.59 -4.55 10.47
N GLY A 19 -8.67 -5.29 9.86
CA GLY A 19 -7.89 -6.35 10.48
C GLY A 19 -6.60 -5.85 11.12
N SER A 20 -5.84 -6.79 11.71
CA SER A 20 -4.53 -6.50 12.33
C SER A 20 -3.53 -5.90 11.34
N ASP A 21 -3.61 -6.31 10.07
CA ASP A 21 -2.68 -5.90 9.02
C ASP A 21 -2.93 -4.47 8.53
N GLY A 22 -4.11 -3.91 8.85
CA GLY A 22 -4.43 -2.50 8.66
C GLY A 22 -3.66 -1.55 9.57
N ASN A 23 -3.01 -2.05 10.63
CA ASN A 23 -2.32 -1.18 11.57
C ASN A 23 -1.19 -0.37 10.93
N ALA A 24 -1.08 0.91 11.28
CA ALA A 24 -0.07 1.83 10.73
C ALA A 24 1.38 1.29 10.82
N PHE A 25 1.76 0.65 11.92
CA PHE A 25 3.09 0.08 12.09
C PHE A 25 3.32 -1.14 11.20
N VAL A 26 2.28 -1.93 10.95
CA VAL A 26 2.33 -3.07 10.03
C VAL A 26 2.52 -2.58 8.60
N LEU A 27 1.74 -1.56 8.19
CA LEU A 27 1.90 -0.91 6.88
C LEU A 27 3.30 -0.31 6.70
N LEU A 28 3.84 0.38 7.71
CA LEU A 28 5.22 0.89 7.71
C LEU A 28 6.26 -0.22 7.55
N GLY A 29 6.09 -1.36 8.23
CA GLY A 29 6.95 -2.52 8.08
C GLY A 29 6.87 -3.12 6.66
N MET A 30 5.68 -3.11 6.05
CA MET A 30 5.49 -3.57 4.68
C MET A 30 6.19 -2.70 3.64
N VAL A 31 6.32 -1.39 3.85
CA VAL A 31 7.16 -0.53 2.99
C VAL A 31 8.57 -1.08 2.88
N GLY A 32 9.18 -1.45 4.02
CA GLY A 32 10.53 -2.00 4.04
C GLY A 32 10.65 -3.36 3.35
N LYS A 33 9.63 -4.21 3.45
CA LYS A 33 9.60 -5.52 2.80
C LYS A 33 9.38 -5.39 1.29
N LEU A 34 8.36 -4.65 0.87
CA LEU A 34 7.98 -4.49 -0.52
C LEU A 34 8.99 -3.65 -1.28
N GLY A 35 9.48 -2.56 -0.69
CA GLY A 35 10.51 -1.71 -1.31
C GLY A 35 11.78 -2.50 -1.63
N LYS A 36 12.24 -3.36 -0.71
CA LYS A 36 13.38 -4.26 -0.97
C LYS A 36 13.10 -5.24 -2.11
N GLN A 37 11.89 -5.82 -2.15
CA GLN A 37 11.50 -6.73 -3.24
C GLN A 37 11.42 -6.03 -4.60
N MET A 38 11.15 -4.72 -4.61
CA MET A 38 11.11 -3.86 -5.80
C MET A 38 12.47 -3.26 -6.16
N GLY A 39 13.53 -3.53 -5.38
CA GLY A 39 14.87 -3.02 -5.63
C GLY A 39 15.09 -1.56 -5.23
N MET A 40 14.22 -0.99 -4.38
CA MET A 40 14.41 0.35 -3.82
C MET A 40 15.62 0.38 -2.90
N SER A 41 16.35 1.50 -2.92
CA SER A 41 17.42 1.78 -1.98
C SER A 41 16.90 1.98 -0.56
N PHE A 42 17.81 1.90 0.42
CA PHE A 42 17.47 2.18 1.82
C PHE A 42 16.89 3.60 1.98
N ASP A 43 17.52 4.60 1.37
CA ASP A 43 17.11 6.01 1.46
C ASP A 43 15.71 6.24 0.86
N GLU A 44 15.37 5.56 -0.24
CA GLU A 44 14.02 5.63 -0.83
C GLU A 44 12.97 5.05 0.11
N ILE A 45 13.26 3.89 0.71
CA ILE A 45 12.38 3.23 1.67
C ILE A 45 12.17 4.13 2.91
N GLU A 46 13.26 4.70 3.44
CA GLU A 46 13.21 5.58 4.61
C GLU A 46 12.37 6.82 4.33
N ARG A 47 12.55 7.47 3.16
CA ARG A 47 11.74 8.63 2.76
C ARG A 47 10.25 8.33 2.68
N ILE A 48 9.87 7.16 2.16
CA ILE A 48 8.45 6.76 2.10
C ILE A 48 7.90 6.52 3.52
N GLN A 49 8.66 5.85 4.38
CA GLN A 49 8.27 5.65 5.77
C GLN A 49 8.13 6.98 6.53
N ASP A 50 9.00 7.95 6.26
CA ASP A 50 8.92 9.28 6.86
C ASP A 50 7.71 10.06 6.33
N GLU A 51 7.43 10.04 5.03
CA GLU A 51 6.20 10.62 4.45
C GLU A 51 4.95 10.03 5.13
N MET A 52 4.91 8.72 5.36
CA MET A 52 3.83 8.04 6.07
C MET A 52 3.72 8.43 7.56
N ARG A 53 4.84 8.76 8.23
CA ARG A 53 4.85 9.15 9.66
C ARG A 53 4.46 10.61 9.89
N LEU A 54 4.61 11.47 8.89
CA LEU A 54 4.32 12.90 9.01
C LEU A 54 2.83 13.25 9.02
N SER A 55 1.94 12.25 9.00
CA SER A 55 0.54 12.47 8.65
C SER A 55 -0.48 11.68 9.46
N THR A 56 -1.75 11.92 9.16
CA THR A 56 -2.88 11.16 9.72
C THR A 56 -2.91 9.74 9.14
N TYR A 57 -3.67 8.83 9.77
CA TYR A 57 -3.82 7.47 9.26
C TYR A 57 -4.34 7.43 7.81
N GLU A 58 -5.32 8.28 7.45
CA GLU A 58 -5.84 8.34 6.08
C GLU A 58 -4.78 8.80 5.06
N LEU A 59 -3.95 9.78 5.43
CA LEU A 59 -2.85 10.23 4.57
C LEU A 59 -1.73 9.18 4.51
N LEU A 60 -1.49 8.43 5.58
CA LEU A 60 -0.62 7.26 5.57
C LEU A 60 -1.10 6.22 4.55
N LEU A 61 -2.41 5.93 4.50
CA LEU A 61 -2.99 5.00 3.53
C LEU A 61 -2.81 5.52 2.09
N LEU A 62 -3.00 6.82 1.87
CA LEU A 62 -2.77 7.45 0.57
C LEU A 62 -1.32 7.35 0.13
N THR A 63 -0.38 7.67 1.02
CA THR A 63 1.04 7.54 0.73
C THR A 63 1.37 6.08 0.42
N PHE A 64 0.87 5.12 1.22
CA PHE A 64 1.09 3.71 0.95
C PHE A 64 0.53 3.28 -0.42
N ASP A 65 -0.71 3.62 -0.74
CA ASP A 65 -1.36 3.28 -2.03
C ASP A 65 -0.67 3.96 -3.22
N LYS A 66 -0.23 5.20 -3.07
CA LYS A 66 0.57 5.93 -4.07
C LYS A 66 1.82 5.15 -4.49
N TYR A 67 2.53 4.53 -3.54
CA TYR A 67 3.78 3.80 -3.81
C TYR A 67 3.54 2.31 -4.14
N PHE A 68 2.59 1.66 -3.48
CA PHE A 68 2.43 0.19 -3.53
C PHE A 68 1.08 -0.27 -4.09
N GLY A 69 0.15 0.64 -4.38
CA GLY A 69 -1.19 0.34 -4.89
C GLY A 69 -1.19 -0.38 -6.25
N HIS A 70 -0.06 -0.38 -6.97
CA HIS A 70 0.11 -1.17 -8.18
C HIS A 70 0.26 -2.69 -7.92
N VAL A 71 0.62 -3.10 -6.70
CA VAL A 71 0.71 -4.53 -6.29
C VAL A 71 -0.09 -4.87 -5.03
N VAL A 72 -0.54 -3.87 -4.28
CA VAL A 72 -1.34 -4.03 -3.06
C VAL A 72 -2.73 -3.45 -3.26
N THR A 73 -3.76 -4.13 -2.78
CA THR A 73 -5.12 -3.60 -2.63
C THR A 73 -5.43 -3.40 -1.16
N LEU A 74 -5.71 -2.16 -0.76
CA LEU A 74 -6.24 -1.86 0.58
C LEU A 74 -7.77 -1.87 0.52
N TYR A 75 -8.42 -2.55 1.46
CA TYR A 75 -9.88 -2.57 1.55
C TYR A 75 -10.39 -2.46 2.99
N ARG A 76 -11.61 -1.93 3.15
CA ARG A 76 -12.33 -1.80 4.42
C ARG A 76 -13.83 -1.77 4.19
N ASP A 77 -14.59 -1.95 5.25
CA ASP A 77 -16.03 -1.72 5.21
C ASP A 77 -16.35 -0.28 4.79
N GLY A 78 -17.36 -0.13 3.93
CA GLY A 78 -17.73 1.16 3.36
C GLY A 78 -16.94 1.58 2.10
N GLY A 79 -15.94 0.79 1.69
CA GLY A 79 -15.18 0.98 0.45
C GLY A 79 -14.21 2.18 0.48
N ALA A 80 -13.77 2.60 -0.70
CA ALA A 80 -12.95 3.81 -0.84
C ALA A 80 -13.71 5.05 -0.31
N PRO A 81 -13.02 6.07 0.26
CA PRO A 81 -13.66 7.33 0.64
C PRO A 81 -14.46 7.89 -0.55
N LYS A 82 -15.78 8.03 -0.40
CA LYS A 82 -16.68 8.48 -1.48
C LYS A 82 -16.39 9.92 -1.96
N GLU A 83 -15.56 10.67 -1.26
CA GLU A 83 -15.40 12.13 -1.38
C GLU A 83 -14.08 12.57 -2.05
N TRP A 84 -13.15 11.67 -2.38
CA TRP A 84 -11.76 12.06 -2.74
C TRP A 84 -11.51 12.36 -4.23
N THR A 85 -12.56 12.43 -5.04
CA THR A 85 -12.51 12.92 -6.44
C THR A 85 -12.89 14.39 -6.58
N LYS A 86 -13.10 15.09 -5.46
CA LYS A 86 -13.51 16.50 -5.43
C LYS A 86 -12.66 17.33 -4.48
N THR A 87 -11.39 17.53 -4.85
CA THR A 87 -10.60 18.69 -4.40
C THR A 87 -9.74 19.15 -5.56
#